data_AF-A0A401QEI4-F1
#
_entry.id   AF-A0A401QEI4-F1
#
_cell.length_a   1.000
_cell.length_b   1.000
_cell.length_c   1.000
_cell.angle_alpha   90.00
_cell.angle_beta   90.00
_cell.angle_gamma   90.00
#
_symmetry.space_group_name_H-M   'P 1'
#
loop_
_entity.id
_entity.type
_entity.pdbx_description
1 polymer ?
#
loop_
_entity_poly.entity_id
_entity_poly.type
_entity_poly.pdbx_seq_one_letter_code
_entity_poly.pdbx_strand_id
1 'polypeptide(L)'
;MSEPPPPLYHERQHLELCALHALNNLLQQLLFTQQQLDGLSGQLAPDSLVNPHRSLFGTGNYDVNVLMAALLTQGLAAIWWDKRKSLSSLVLSRVHGFILNIPSNMTLGFVSLPIQRKHWVAVWQSTGPTTIWTPN
;
A
#
# COMPACT_ATOMS: atom_id res chain seq x y z
N MET A 1 -5.67 33.61 -12.96
CA MET A 1 -4.56 32.90 -12.28
C MET A 1 -5.14 31.63 -11.71
N SER A 2 -4.66 30.45 -12.13
CA SER A 2 -5.08 29.16 -11.58
C SER A 2 -4.46 28.96 -10.20
N GLU A 3 -5.24 28.54 -9.21
CA GLU A 3 -4.71 28.17 -7.89
C GLU A 3 -3.64 27.07 -8.00
N PRO A 4 -2.62 27.08 -7.14
CA PRO A 4 -1.67 25.98 -7.05
C PRO A 4 -2.42 24.69 -6.65
N PRO A 5 -2.01 23.53 -7.19
CA PRO A 5 -2.64 22.27 -6.81
C PRO A 5 -2.47 22.03 -5.30
N PRO A 6 -3.44 21.37 -4.64
CA PRO A 6 -3.33 21.04 -3.23
C PRO A 6 -2.07 20.20 -2.96
N PRO A 7 -1.46 20.34 -1.78
CA PRO A 7 -0.24 19.60 -1.44
C PRO A 7 -0.47 18.09 -1.48
N LEU A 8 0.48 17.37 -2.11
CA LEU A 8 0.47 15.91 -2.19
C LEU A 8 0.66 15.30 -0.80
N TYR A 9 -0.21 14.36 -0.45
CA TYR A 9 -0.04 13.60 0.78
C TYR A 9 0.90 12.41 0.54
N HIS A 10 1.94 12.30 1.37
CA HIS A 10 2.90 11.20 1.30
C HIS A 10 3.44 10.83 2.68
N GLU A 11 3.23 9.58 3.07
CA GLU A 11 3.89 8.92 4.19
C GLU A 11 5.14 8.18 3.71
N ARG A 12 6.27 8.53 4.33
CA ARG A 12 7.48 7.72 4.20
C ARG A 12 7.29 6.41 4.94
N GLN A 13 7.77 5.33 4.34
CA GLN A 13 7.68 4.02 4.98
C GLN A 13 8.57 3.96 6.23
N HIS A 14 8.01 3.44 7.31
CA HIS A 14 8.76 3.00 8.49
C HIS A 14 8.59 1.49 8.71
N LEU A 15 9.68 0.83 9.11
CA LEU A 15 9.69 -0.58 9.52
C LEU A 15 9.05 -1.51 8.45
N GLU A 16 8.16 -2.42 8.88
CA GLU A 16 7.43 -3.37 8.04
C GLU A 16 6.00 -2.88 7.71
N LEU A 17 5.71 -1.60 7.91
CA LEU A 17 4.37 -1.01 7.72
C LEU A 17 4.09 -0.60 6.26
N CYS A 18 4.77 -1.21 5.29
CA CYS A 18 4.62 -0.86 3.89
C CYS A 18 3.16 -0.93 3.39
N ALA A 19 2.37 -1.89 3.86
CA ALA A 19 0.94 -1.98 3.54
C ALA A 19 0.15 -0.76 4.04
N LEU A 20 0.41 -0.31 5.28
CA LEU A 20 -0.24 0.86 5.87
C LEU A 20 0.05 2.11 5.05
N HIS A 21 1.34 2.35 4.80
CA HIS A 21 1.75 3.54 4.05
C HIS A 21 1.28 3.47 2.60
N ALA A 22 1.24 2.28 1.98
CA ALA A 22 0.66 2.11 0.66
C ALA A 22 -0.84 2.48 0.67
N LEU A 23 -1.62 2.08 1.66
CA LEU A 23 -3.05 2.46 1.75
C LEU A 23 -3.22 3.97 1.92
N ASN A 24 -2.53 4.59 2.88
CA ASN A 24 -2.64 6.03 3.13
C ASN A 24 -2.15 6.86 1.93
N ASN A 25 -1.05 6.44 1.29
CA ASN A 25 -0.54 7.07 0.07
C ASN A 25 -1.48 6.88 -1.12
N LEU A 26 -2.11 5.71 -1.28
CA LEU A 26 -3.07 5.48 -2.36
C LEU A 26 -4.28 6.40 -2.23
N LEU A 27 -4.79 6.54 -1.00
CA LEU A 27 -5.98 7.33 -0.68
C LEU A 27 -5.68 8.82 -0.44
N GLN A 28 -4.40 9.19 -0.50
CA GLN A 28 -3.91 10.55 -0.30
C GLN A 28 -4.36 11.19 1.03
N GLN A 29 -4.48 10.38 2.09
CA GLN A 29 -4.88 10.83 3.42
C GLN A 29 -4.43 9.84 4.51
N LEU A 30 -4.22 10.34 5.74
CA LEU A 30 -4.02 9.53 6.94
C LEU A 30 -5.34 8.87 7.37
N LEU A 31 -5.65 7.70 6.84
CA LEU A 31 -6.88 6.96 7.14
C LEU A 31 -6.66 5.73 8.01
N PHE A 32 -5.48 5.13 7.93
CA PHE A 32 -5.14 3.91 8.64
C PHE A 32 -3.92 4.10 9.54
N THR A 33 -4.03 3.50 10.72
CA THR A 33 -2.97 3.35 11.71
C THR A 33 -2.62 1.87 11.87
N GLN A 34 -1.46 1.60 12.48
CA GLN A 34 -1.02 0.22 12.75
C GLN A 34 -2.05 -0.52 13.61
N GLN A 35 -2.61 0.14 14.62
CA GLN A 35 -3.64 -0.42 15.49
C GLN A 35 -4.90 -0.83 14.72
N GLN A 36 -5.32 -0.04 13.73
CA GLN A 36 -6.48 -0.38 12.90
C GLN A 36 -6.19 -1.60 12.01
N LEU A 37 -5.03 -1.66 11.37
CA LEU A 37 -4.67 -2.82 10.54
C LEU A 37 -4.45 -4.09 11.38
N ASP A 38 -3.91 -3.94 12.59
CA ASP A 38 -3.80 -5.01 13.57
C ASP A 38 -5.17 -5.55 13.98
N GLY A 39 -6.16 -4.66 14.19
CA GLY A 39 -7.53 -5.02 14.47
C GLY A 39 -8.18 -5.80 13.32
N LEU A 40 -8.01 -5.33 12.08
CA LEU A 40 -8.51 -6.02 10.88
C LEU A 40 -7.85 -7.41 10.72
N SER A 41 -6.54 -7.48 10.91
CA SER A 41 -5.78 -8.72 10.88
C SER A 41 -6.29 -9.71 11.94
N GLY A 42 -6.62 -9.25 13.14
CA GLY A 42 -7.23 -10.08 14.19
C GLY A 42 -8.61 -10.63 13.80
N GLN A 43 -9.46 -9.80 13.18
CA GLN A 43 -10.79 -10.20 12.73
C GLN A 43 -10.76 -11.25 11.61
N LEU A 44 -9.72 -11.25 10.77
CA LEU A 44 -9.55 -12.24 9.70
C LEU A 44 -9.15 -13.63 10.23
N ALA A 45 -8.59 -13.71 11.43
CA ALA A 45 -8.14 -14.96 12.05
C ALA A 45 -8.48 -15.01 13.55
N PRO A 46 -9.78 -15.02 13.92
CA PRO A 46 -10.24 -14.85 15.30
C PRO A 46 -9.78 -15.99 16.23
N ASP A 47 -9.66 -17.20 15.69
CA ASP A 47 -9.32 -18.41 16.46
C ASP A 47 -7.82 -18.76 16.41
N SER A 48 -6.99 -17.89 15.80
CA SER A 48 -5.57 -18.18 15.60
C SER A 48 -4.70 -17.54 16.68
N LEU A 49 -3.99 -18.38 17.44
CA LEU A 49 -2.98 -17.93 18.43
C LEU A 49 -1.83 -17.17 17.76
N VAL A 50 -1.53 -17.51 16.51
CA VAL A 50 -0.54 -16.87 15.66
C VAL A 50 -1.26 -16.26 14.47
N ASN A 51 -1.20 -14.95 14.32
CA ASN A 51 -1.90 -14.30 13.22
C ASN A 51 -1.18 -14.55 11.88
N PRO A 52 -1.81 -15.22 10.90
CA PRO A 52 -1.16 -15.51 9.61
C PRO A 52 -1.06 -14.29 8.70
N HIS A 53 -1.73 -13.19 9.03
CA HIS A 53 -1.87 -11.99 8.19
C HIS A 53 -0.95 -10.83 8.61
N ARG A 54 -0.06 -11.05 9.59
CA ARG A 54 0.94 -10.07 10.05
C ARG A 54 2.15 -10.77 10.70
N SER A 55 3.24 -10.02 10.90
CA SER A 55 4.41 -10.50 11.65
C SER A 55 4.04 -10.90 13.08
N LEU A 56 4.65 -11.97 13.59
CA LEU A 56 4.38 -12.54 14.93
C LEU A 56 4.50 -11.51 16.06
N PHE A 57 5.46 -10.59 15.93
CA PHE A 57 5.72 -9.55 16.92
C PHE A 57 4.90 -8.27 16.71
N GLY A 58 3.92 -8.29 15.80
CA GLY A 58 3.05 -7.14 15.53
C GLY A 58 3.77 -5.96 14.86
N THR A 59 4.92 -6.18 14.22
CA THR A 59 5.73 -5.13 13.57
C THR A 59 5.17 -4.63 12.23
N GLY A 60 4.09 -5.25 11.74
CA GLY A 60 3.50 -5.00 10.42
C GLY A 60 3.52 -6.23 9.53
N ASN A 61 4.03 -6.08 8.30
CA ASN A 61 4.09 -7.12 7.27
C ASN A 61 2.70 -7.70 6.92
N TYR A 62 1.73 -6.81 6.75
CA TYR A 62 0.36 -7.19 6.46
C TYR A 62 0.23 -7.84 5.08
N ASP A 63 -0.57 -8.89 5.00
CA ASP A 63 -0.85 -9.57 3.73
C ASP A 63 -1.96 -8.87 2.93
N VAL A 64 -2.28 -9.42 1.76
CA VAL A 64 -3.29 -8.85 0.85
C VAL A 64 -4.69 -8.81 1.46
N ASN A 65 -5.04 -9.74 2.36
CA ASN A 65 -6.37 -9.81 2.94
C ASN A 65 -6.61 -8.63 3.88
N VAL A 66 -5.57 -8.20 4.61
CA VAL A 66 -5.63 -6.99 5.44
C VAL A 66 -5.81 -5.74 4.57
N LEU A 67 -5.10 -5.62 3.45
CA LEU A 67 -5.30 -4.51 2.50
C LEU A 67 -6.72 -4.50 1.94
N MET A 68 -7.23 -5.67 1.54
CA MET A 68 -8.59 -5.81 1.02
C MET A 68 -9.64 -5.44 2.07
N ALA A 69 -9.50 -5.93 3.29
CA ALA A 69 -10.38 -5.59 4.40
C ALA A 69 -10.36 -4.08 4.69
N ALA A 70 -9.18 -3.46 4.71
CA ALA A 70 -9.03 -2.02 4.91
C ALA A 70 -9.75 -1.22 3.82
N LEU A 71 -9.55 -1.56 2.54
CA LEU A 71 -10.23 -0.90 1.42
C LEU A 71 -11.75 -1.05 1.50
N LEU A 72 -12.24 -2.24 1.90
CA LEU A 72 -13.68 -2.47 2.09
C LEU A 72 -14.29 -1.53 3.14
N THR A 73 -13.55 -1.19 4.22
CA THR A 73 -14.03 -0.21 5.21
C THR A 73 -14.22 1.20 4.63
N GLN A 74 -13.57 1.50 3.51
CA GLN A 74 -13.67 2.77 2.79
C GLN A 74 -14.63 2.69 1.59
N GLY A 75 -15.41 1.61 1.47
CA GLY A 75 -16.30 1.39 0.33
C GLY A 75 -15.59 1.10 -0.99
N LEU A 76 -14.30 0.71 -0.94
CA LEU A 76 -13.49 0.38 -2.10
C LEU A 76 -13.25 -1.13 -2.18
N ALA A 77 -13.01 -1.63 -3.39
CA ALA A 77 -12.64 -3.02 -3.62
C ALA A 77 -11.31 -3.09 -4.35
N ALA A 78 -10.42 -3.99 -3.90
CA ALA A 78 -9.23 -4.35 -4.66
C ALA A 78 -9.58 -5.43 -5.68
N ILE A 79 -9.20 -5.20 -6.93
CA ILE A 79 -9.39 -6.16 -8.03
C ILE A 79 -8.01 -6.64 -8.48
N TRP A 80 -7.82 -7.95 -8.53
CA TRP A 80 -6.62 -8.54 -9.10
C TRP A 80 -6.57 -8.28 -10.60
N TRP A 81 -5.52 -7.59 -11.04
CA TRP A 81 -5.26 -7.43 -12.46
C TRP A 81 -4.71 -8.73 -13.05
N ASP A 82 -5.39 -9.26 -14.07
CA ASP A 82 -4.88 -10.39 -14.84
C ASP A 82 -3.81 -9.91 -15.83
N LYS A 83 -2.53 -10.22 -15.54
CA LYS A 83 -1.38 -9.83 -16.36
C LYS A 83 -1.44 -10.32 -17.81
N ARG A 84 -2.31 -11.28 -18.14
CA ARG A 84 -2.51 -11.78 -19.50
C ARG A 84 -3.38 -10.84 -20.34
N LYS A 85 -4.10 -9.91 -19.71
CA LYS A 85 -4.92 -8.90 -20.39
C LYS A 85 -4.05 -7.73 -20.84
N SER A 86 -4.38 -7.17 -22.00
CA SER A 86 -3.75 -5.93 -22.47
C SER A 86 -4.08 -4.76 -21.54
N LEU A 87 -3.09 -3.92 -21.25
CA LEU A 87 -3.28 -2.68 -20.50
C LEU A 87 -4.25 -1.71 -21.21
N SER A 88 -4.41 -1.81 -22.53
CA SER A 88 -5.41 -1.04 -23.27
C SER A 88 -6.86 -1.34 -22.87
N SER A 89 -7.13 -2.48 -22.22
CA SER A 89 -8.45 -2.83 -21.70
C SER A 89 -8.76 -2.21 -20.33
N LEU A 90 -7.78 -1.56 -19.71
CA LEU A 90 -7.92 -0.95 -18.39
C LEU A 90 -8.50 0.46 -18.51
N VAL A 91 -9.69 0.66 -17.93
CA VAL A 91 -10.35 1.96 -17.89
C VAL A 91 -9.84 2.76 -16.69
N LEU A 92 -8.71 3.45 -16.86
CA LEU A 92 -8.01 4.20 -15.79
C LEU A 92 -8.92 5.21 -15.07
N SER A 93 -9.88 5.82 -15.76
CA SER A 93 -10.81 6.78 -15.16
C SER A 93 -11.75 6.19 -14.10
N ARG A 94 -11.85 4.85 -14.03
CA ARG A 94 -12.62 4.13 -13.00
C ARG A 94 -11.74 3.50 -11.92
N VAL A 95 -10.43 3.72 -11.99
CA VAL A 95 -9.45 3.15 -11.07
C VAL A 95 -8.95 4.26 -10.15
N HIS A 96 -9.14 4.09 -8.84
CA HIS A 96 -8.64 5.05 -7.86
C HIS A 96 -7.10 5.11 -7.85
N GLY A 97 -6.47 3.96 -7.99
CA GLY A 97 -5.02 3.80 -8.16
C GLY A 97 -4.64 2.32 -8.10
N PHE A 98 -3.35 2.05 -8.00
CA PHE A 98 -2.81 0.69 -8.00
C PHE A 98 -2.05 0.41 -6.72
N ILE A 99 -2.18 -0.81 -6.23
CA ILE A 99 -1.28 -1.37 -5.23
C ILE A 99 -0.49 -2.51 -5.88
N LEU A 100 0.82 -2.45 -5.76
CA LEU A 100 1.76 -3.41 -6.31
C LEU A 100 2.40 -4.19 -5.17
N ASN A 101 2.56 -5.49 -5.34
CA ASN A 101 3.40 -6.32 -4.49
C ASN A 101 4.67 -6.67 -5.26
N ILE A 102 5.77 -6.01 -4.91
CA ILE A 102 7.05 -6.18 -5.61
C ILE A 102 8.07 -6.90 -4.71
N PRO A 103 8.98 -7.70 -5.30
CA PRO A 103 10.12 -8.20 -4.55
C PRO A 103 11.02 -7.04 -4.14
N SER A 104 11.48 -7.04 -2.90
CA SER A 104 12.41 -6.07 -2.33
C SER A 104 13.55 -6.80 -1.65
N ASN A 105 14.79 -6.42 -1.97
CA ASN A 105 15.97 -7.01 -1.35
C ASN A 105 16.12 -6.47 0.08
N MET A 106 16.47 -7.35 1.01
CA MET A 106 16.79 -6.93 2.37
C MET A 106 18.26 -6.48 2.44
N THR A 107 18.49 -5.25 2.86
CA THR A 107 19.84 -4.71 3.11
C THR A 107 20.14 -4.76 4.61
N LEU A 108 21.24 -5.40 4.99
CA LEU A 108 21.79 -5.33 6.34
C LEU A 108 23.10 -4.54 6.28
N GLY A 109 23.04 -3.26 6.69
CA GLY A 109 24.14 -2.32 6.47
C GLY A 109 24.43 -2.13 4.98
N PHE A 110 25.67 -2.38 4.56
CA PHE A 110 26.10 -2.29 3.15
C PHE A 110 25.95 -3.60 2.36
N VAL A 111 25.47 -4.67 3.00
CA VAL A 111 25.33 -5.99 2.37
C VAL A 111 23.88 -6.23 1.97
N SER A 112 23.65 -6.49 0.69
CA SER A 112 22.36 -7.02 0.21
C SER A 112 22.31 -8.51 0.53
N LEU A 113 21.37 -8.91 1.38
CA LEU A 113 21.13 -10.32 1.66
C LEU A 113 20.39 -10.95 0.47
N PRO A 114 20.64 -12.23 0.14
CA PRO A 114 19.96 -12.95 -0.93
C PRO A 114 18.53 -13.38 -0.51
N ILE A 115 17.86 -12.54 0.28
CA ILE A 115 16.51 -12.78 0.80
C ILE A 115 15.63 -11.68 0.21
N GLN A 116 14.66 -12.11 -0.61
CA GLN A 116 13.63 -11.23 -1.14
C GLN A 116 12.42 -11.25 -0.23
N ARG A 117 11.96 -10.06 0.17
CA ARG A 117 10.67 -9.88 0.83
C ARG A 117 9.67 -9.26 -0.11
N LYS A 118 8.39 -9.55 0.12
CA LYS A 118 7.28 -8.84 -0.52
C LYS A 118 7.20 -7.42 0.01
N HIS A 119 6.89 -6.47 -0.85
CA HIS A 119 6.79 -5.06 -0.47
C HIS A 119 5.63 -4.39 -1.21
N TRP A 120 4.77 -3.72 -0.45
CA TRP A 120 3.61 -3.03 -0.97
C TRP A 120 3.97 -1.60 -1.39
N VAL A 121 3.61 -1.25 -2.61
CA VAL A 121 3.80 0.10 -3.18
C VAL A 121 2.49 0.60 -3.75
N ALA A 122 2.16 1.86 -3.49
CA ALA A 122 1.01 2.52 -4.08
C ALA A 122 1.41 3.38 -5.28
N VAL A 123 0.59 3.35 -6.33
CA VAL A 123 0.65 4.24 -7.47
C VAL A 123 -0.66 4.97 -7.57
N TRP A 124 -0.59 6.29 -7.45
CA TRP A 124 -1.73 7.18 -7.53
C TRP A 124 -1.45 8.27 -8.57
N GLN A 125 -2.48 8.68 -9.31
CA GLN A 125 -2.37 9.71 -10.32
C GLN A 125 -2.76 11.06 -9.72
N SER A 126 -1.85 12.03 -9.74
CA SER A 126 -2.17 13.40 -9.36
C SER A 126 -2.97 14.14 -10.43
N THR A 127 -3.88 15.01 -10.00
CA THR A 127 -4.71 15.85 -10.88
C THR A 127 -4.06 17.20 -11.22
N GLY A 128 -2.80 17.43 -10.84
CA GLY A 128 -2.06 18.66 -11.14
C GLY A 128 -1.26 18.59 -12.45
N PRO A 129 -0.81 19.74 -13.01
CA PRO A 129 0.16 19.73 -14.10
C PRO A 129 1.41 18.97 -13.63
N THR A 130 2.01 18.18 -14.52
CA THR A 130 3.22 17.39 -14.28
C THR A 130 4.40 18.31 -13.95
N THR A 131 4.48 18.81 -12.72
CA THR A 131 5.68 19.45 -12.20
C THR A 131 6.62 18.33 -11.85
N ILE A 132 7.70 18.19 -12.62
CA ILE A 132 8.78 17.26 -12.35
C ILE A 132 9.24 17.52 -10.92
N TRP A 133 9.02 16.54 -10.03
CA TRP A 133 9.38 16.65 -8.63
C TRP A 133 10.92 16.70 -8.55
N THR A 134 11.48 17.86 -8.27
CA THR A 134 12.91 18.00 -7.97
C THR A 134 13.10 17.74 -6.48
N PRO A 135 13.89 16.72 -6.08
CA PRO A 135 14.23 16.54 -4.68
C PRO A 135 15.03 17.74 -4.18
N ASN A 136 14.64 18.26 -3.01
CA ASN A 136 15.54 19.05 -2.16
C ASN A 136 16.49 18.11 -1.41
#